data_AF-A0A1S3YWF1-F1
#
_entry.id   AF-A0A1S3YWF1-F1
#
_cell.length_a   1.000
_cell.length_b   1.000
_cell.length_c   1.000
_cell.angle_alpha   90.00
_cell.angle_beta   90.00
_cell.angle_gamma   90.00
#
_symmetry.space_group_name_H-M   'P 1'
#
loop_
_entity.id
_entity.type
_entity.pdbx_description
1 polymer ?
#
loop_
_entity_poly.entity_id
_entity_poly.type
_entity_poly.pdbx_seq_one_letter_code
_entity_poly.pdbx_strand_id
1 'polypeptide(L)'
;MSSIGTSKGVLEIAKFAVYVSVPISLMYLFANNNKNLQKIMGHREYVVYPQESVRPQSPEELREMAKEIARKRERDQGLRN
;
A
#
# COMPACT_ATOMS: atom_id res chain seq x y z
N MET A 1 -27.32 -30.96 43.24
CA MET A 1 -26.48 -31.30 42.07
C MET A 1 -26.26 -30.03 41.27
N SER A 2 -25.00 -29.72 40.94
CA SER A 2 -24.58 -28.42 40.38
C SER A 2 -25.10 -28.20 38.95
N SER A 3 -25.55 -26.98 38.62
CA SER A 3 -26.04 -26.56 37.29
C SER A 3 -24.95 -26.55 36.19
N ILE A 4 -23.77 -27.08 36.51
CA ILE A 4 -22.58 -27.16 35.66
C ILE A 4 -22.71 -28.15 34.48
N GLY A 5 -23.76 -28.99 34.46
CA GLY A 5 -24.01 -29.96 33.39
C GLY A 5 -24.69 -29.36 32.15
N THR A 6 -25.69 -28.49 32.35
CA THR A 6 -26.46 -27.87 31.24
C THR A 6 -25.65 -26.76 30.55
N SER A 7 -24.83 -26.03 31.29
CA SER A 7 -23.97 -24.96 30.78
C SER A 7 -22.81 -25.48 29.92
N LYS A 8 -22.30 -26.68 30.17
CA LYS A 8 -21.31 -27.33 29.27
C LYS A 8 -21.91 -27.66 27.91
N GLY A 9 -23.11 -28.25 27.86
CA GLY A 9 -23.79 -28.58 26.60
C GLY A 9 -24.15 -27.35 25.75
N VAL A 10 -24.66 -26.28 26.39
CA VAL A 10 -24.96 -25.03 25.67
C VAL A 10 -23.69 -24.38 25.12
N LEU A 11 -22.59 -24.43 25.87
CA LEU A 11 -21.30 -23.87 25.41
C LEU A 11 -20.74 -24.66 24.22
N GLU A 12 -20.92 -25.97 24.18
CA GLU A 12 -20.51 -26.81 23.06
C GLU A 12 -21.32 -26.54 21.80
N ILE A 13 -22.64 -26.37 21.93
CA ILE A 13 -23.52 -26.00 20.80
C ILE A 13 -23.17 -24.61 20.29
N ALA A 14 -22.95 -23.64 21.18
CA ALA A 14 -22.54 -22.30 20.79
C ALA A 14 -21.18 -22.30 20.08
N LYS A 15 -20.21 -23.05 20.60
CA LYS A 15 -18.89 -23.22 19.97
C LYS A 15 -19.01 -23.83 18.57
N PHE A 16 -19.81 -24.88 18.42
CA PHE A 16 -20.06 -25.51 17.13
C PHE A 16 -20.74 -24.56 16.14
N ALA A 17 -21.78 -23.85 16.60
CA ALA A 17 -22.48 -22.87 15.79
C ALA A 17 -21.53 -21.75 15.30
N VAL A 18 -20.65 -21.25 16.17
CA VAL A 18 -19.63 -20.25 15.79
C VAL A 18 -18.62 -20.85 14.80
N TYR A 19 -18.12 -22.06 15.07
CA TYR A 19 -17.15 -22.74 14.20
C TYR A 19 -17.66 -22.96 12.78
N VAL A 20 -18.97 -23.18 12.61
CA VAL A 20 -19.58 -23.40 11.30
C VAL A 20 -20.03 -22.09 10.66
N SER A 21 -20.69 -21.21 11.43
CA SER A 21 -21.24 -19.96 10.89
C SER A 21 -20.16 -18.98 10.45
N VAL A 22 -19.08 -18.80 11.23
CA VAL A 22 -18.04 -17.82 10.92
C VAL A 22 -17.37 -18.10 9.57
N PRO A 23 -16.84 -19.32 9.28
CA PRO A 23 -16.25 -19.60 7.96
C PRO A 23 -17.23 -19.46 6.80
N ILE A 24 -18.49 -19.90 6.97
CA ILE A 24 -19.52 -19.80 5.92
C ILE A 24 -19.87 -18.34 5.62
N SER A 25 -20.06 -17.53 6.66
CA SER A 25 -20.32 -16.10 6.51
C SER A 25 -19.14 -15.37 5.89
N LEU A 26 -17.90 -15.70 6.29
CA LEU A 26 -16.70 -15.15 5.66
C LEU A 26 -16.60 -15.51 4.17
N MET A 27 -16.88 -16.77 3.83
CA MET A 27 -16.94 -17.22 2.43
C MET A 27 -17.96 -16.43 1.62
N TYR A 28 -19.17 -16.25 2.15
CA TYR A 28 -20.25 -15.57 1.43
C TYR A 28 -20.00 -14.06 1.28
N LEU A 29 -19.52 -13.39 2.32
CA LEU A 29 -19.34 -11.93 2.32
C LEU A 29 -18.10 -11.48 1.56
N PHE A 30 -17.00 -12.23 1.71
CA PHE A 30 -15.71 -11.85 1.14
C PHE A 30 -15.40 -12.63 -0.13
N ALA A 31 -15.47 -13.97 -0.11
CA ALA A 31 -14.98 -14.81 -1.21
C ALA A 31 -15.94 -14.87 -2.42
N ASN A 32 -17.25 -14.88 -2.20
CA ASN A 32 -18.23 -14.93 -3.30
C ASN A 32 -18.36 -13.62 -4.10
N ASN A 33 -17.77 -12.52 -3.62
CA ASN A 33 -17.79 -11.24 -4.33
C ASN A 33 -16.37 -10.69 -4.51
N ASN A 34 -15.73 -11.08 -5.61
CA ASN A 34 -14.40 -10.62 -6.00
C ASN A 34 -14.25 -9.09 -5.98
N LYS A 35 -15.32 -8.32 -6.23
CA LYS A 35 -15.28 -6.84 -6.17
C LYS A 35 -15.09 -6.32 -4.73
N ASN A 36 -15.74 -6.94 -3.75
CA ASN A 36 -15.57 -6.58 -2.34
C ASN A 36 -14.18 -7.01 -1.83
N LEU A 37 -13.75 -8.20 -2.22
CA LEU A 37 -12.42 -8.73 -1.91
C LEU A 37 -11.31 -7.80 -2.43
N GLN A 38 -11.38 -7.40 -3.69
CA GLN A 38 -10.44 -6.45 -4.30
C GLN A 38 -10.48 -5.07 -3.62
N LYS A 39 -11.68 -4.57 -3.26
CA LYS A 39 -11.81 -3.30 -2.53
C LYS A 39 -11.14 -3.34 -1.16
N ILE A 40 -11.22 -4.46 -0.45
CA ILE A 40 -10.58 -4.64 0.87
C ILE A 40 -9.07 -4.82 0.72
N MET A 41 -8.63 -5.65 -0.23
CA MET A 41 -7.20 -5.88 -0.49
C MET A 41 -6.51 -4.62 -1.01
N GLY A 42 -7.19 -3.77 -1.76
CA GLY A 42 -6.66 -2.50 -2.27
C GLY A 42 -6.37 -1.44 -1.21
N HIS A 43 -6.83 -1.60 0.04
CA HIS A 43 -6.44 -0.70 1.13
C HIS A 43 -4.99 -0.90 1.62
N ARG A 44 -4.33 -1.99 1.22
CA ARG A 44 -2.93 -2.29 1.56
C ARG A 44 -2.19 -2.57 0.26
N GLU A 45 -1.31 -1.66 -0.16
CA GLU A 45 -0.34 -1.99 -1.21
C GLU A 45 0.68 -2.99 -0.64
N TYR A 46 0.66 -4.22 -1.17
CA TYR A 46 1.63 -5.25 -0.81
C TYR A 46 2.95 -5.12 -1.58
N VAL A 47 2.98 -4.27 -2.61
CA VAL A 47 4.16 -3.96 -3.41
C VAL A 47 4.35 -2.45 -3.37
N VAL A 48 5.29 -2.01 -2.53
CA VAL A 48 5.72 -0.62 -2.52
C VAL A 48 6.76 -0.47 -3.61
N TYR A 49 6.38 0.11 -4.75
CA TYR A 49 7.38 0.61 -5.68
C TYR A 49 8.12 1.77 -5.02
N PRO A 50 9.46 1.85 -5.17
CA PRO A 50 10.18 3.04 -4.75
C PRO A 50 9.53 4.25 -5.41
N GLN A 51 9.44 5.37 -4.69
CA GLN A 51 8.99 6.62 -5.30
C GLN A 51 9.85 6.89 -6.53
N GLU A 52 9.22 7.19 -7.67
CA GLU A 52 9.94 7.53 -8.90
C GLU A 52 10.92 8.66 -8.57
N SER A 53 12.22 8.34 -8.57
CA SER A 53 13.26 9.34 -8.35
C SER A 53 13.26 10.29 -9.54
N VAL A 54 13.68 11.54 -9.30
CA VAL A 54 13.87 12.51 -10.38
C VAL A 54 14.79 11.86 -11.42
N ARG A 55 14.28 11.73 -12.65
CA ARG A 55 15.09 11.21 -13.75
C ARG A 55 16.36 12.04 -13.85
N PRO A 56 17.54 11.41 -13.96
CA PRO A 56 18.78 12.15 -14.14
C PRO A 56 18.65 13.04 -15.39
N GLN A 57 19.21 14.25 -15.31
CA GLN A 57 19.24 15.18 -16.43
C GLN A 57 19.87 14.52 -17.66
N SER A 58 19.34 14.81 -18.84
CA SER A 58 19.86 14.22 -20.07
C SER A 58 21.27 14.76 -20.40
N PRO A 59 22.11 14.00 -21.13
CA PRO A 59 23.42 14.48 -21.56
C PRO A 59 23.38 15.79 -22.35
N GLU A 60 22.27 16.05 -23.06
CA GLU A 60 22.07 17.30 -23.81
C GLU A 60 21.79 18.48 -22.88
N GLU A 61 20.91 18.30 -21.88
CA GLU A 61 20.63 19.30 -20.84
C GLU A 61 21.89 19.68 -20.06
N LEU A 62 22.75 18.70 -19.76
CA LEU A 62 24.04 18.94 -19.10
C LEU A 62 24.99 19.80 -19.96
N ARG A 63 24.96 19.61 -21.28
CA ARG A 63 25.80 20.39 -22.22
C ARG A 63 25.29 21.82 -22.36
N GLU A 64 23.98 22.03 -22.35
CA GLU A 64 23.39 23.37 -22.36
C GLU A 64 23.69 24.11 -21.06
N MET A 65 23.53 23.43 -19.91
CA MET A 65 23.87 23.97 -18.60
C MET A 65 25.36 24.36 -18.52
N ALA A 66 26.27 23.55 -19.05
CA ALA A 66 27.70 23.87 -19.11
C ALA A 66 28.00 25.13 -19.94
N LYS A 67 27.33 25.28 -21.09
CA LYS A 67 27.47 26.49 -21.93
C LYS A 67 26.93 27.73 -21.24
N GLU A 68 25.80 27.62 -20.53
CA GLU A 68 25.22 28.73 -19.80
C GLU A 68 26.11 29.16 -18.62
N ILE A 69 26.69 28.21 -17.89
CA ILE A 69 27.68 28.47 -16.83
C ILE A 69 28.90 29.22 -17.38
N ALA A 70 29.42 28.82 -18.54
CA ALA A 70 30.54 29.50 -19.19
C ALA A 70 30.19 30.95 -19.55
N ARG A 71 29.05 31.17 -20.20
CA ARG A 71 28.57 32.53 -20.54
C ARG A 71 28.33 33.39 -19.30
N LYS A 72 27.81 32.81 -18.21
CA LYS A 72 27.61 33.52 -16.95
C LYS A 72 28.94 33.96 -16.34
N ARG A 73 29.95 33.10 -16.34
CA ARG A 73 31.31 33.44 -15.89
C ARG A 73 31.92 34.60 -16.69
N GLU A 74 31.76 34.59 -18.01
CA GLU A 74 32.25 35.68 -18.87
C GLU A 74 31.57 37.01 -18.56
N ARG A 75 30.23 37.01 -18.37
CA ARG A 75 29.49 38.21 -17.96
C ARG A 75 29.91 38.71 -16.58
N ASP A 76 30.05 37.81 -15.61
CA ASP A 76 30.47 38.16 -14.25
C ASP A 76 31.90 38.70 -14.20
N GLN A 77 32.80 38.22 -15.07
CA GLN A 77 34.16 38.76 -15.21
C GLN A 77 34.18 40.11 -15.93
N GLY A 78 33.35 40.30 -16.94
CA GLY A 78 33.21 41.60 -17.64
C GLY A 78 32.59 42.70 -16.78
N LEU A 79 31.78 42.35 -15.77
CA LEU A 79 31.23 43.28 -14.79
C LEU A 79 32.22 43.64 -13.65
N ARG A 80 33.32 42.89 -13.53
CA ARG A 80 34.33 43.07 -12.48
C ARG A 80 35.56 43.87 -12.94
N ASN A 81 35.66 44.18 -14.23
CA ASN A 81 36.68 45.03 -14.85
C ASN A 81 36.08 46.38 -15.21
#